data_AF-A0A2R7MIC0-F1
#
_entry.id   AF-A0A2R7MIC0-F1
#
_cell.length_a   1.000
_cell.length_b   1.000
_cell.length_c   1.000
_cell.angle_alpha   90.00
_cell.angle_beta   90.00
_cell.angle_gamma   90.00
#
_symmetry.space_group_name_H-M   'P 1'
#
loop_
_entity.id
_entity.type
_entity.pdbx_description
1 polymer ?
#
loop_
_entity_poly.entity_id
_entity_poly.type
_entity_poly.pdbx_seq_one_letter_code
_entity_poly.pdbx_strand_id
1 'polypeptide(L)'
;MNCEKWVSYPSERFCSAHHFRMMTYSISASQQEVLVSLFDGQCYICKAKAGTDIDHDHACCDRKGSCGKCVRGVLCGSCNRLLGVVGESVDRLNKLVARKPERAAIYSAAVTYLEAGAGRDRFAKLLSEAQVSSGAR
;
A
#
# COMPACT_ATOMS: atom_id res chain seq x y z
N MET A 1 16.20 -1.19 -1.56
CA MET A 1 16.13 0.22 -1.14
C MET A 1 17.54 0.68 -0.86
N ASN A 2 18.00 1.78 -1.44
CA ASN A 2 19.34 2.29 -1.19
C ASN A 2 19.33 3.16 0.08
N CYS A 3 20.00 2.70 1.14
CA CYS A 3 20.10 3.36 2.45
C CYS A 3 21.45 4.07 2.65
N GLU A 4 22.06 4.58 1.58
CA GLU A 4 23.38 5.24 1.63
C GLU A 4 23.35 6.69 2.18
N LYS A 5 22.18 7.34 2.24
CA LYS A 5 22.03 8.73 2.73
C LYS A 5 21.17 8.76 3.99
N TRP A 6 21.62 9.50 4.99
CA TRP A 6 21.03 9.54 6.34
C TRP A 6 20.64 10.95 6.75
N VAL A 7 19.54 11.07 7.50
CA VAL A 7 19.03 12.31 8.09
C VAL A 7 18.76 12.10 9.58
N SER A 8 18.93 13.16 10.38
CA SER A 8 18.63 13.16 11.81
C SER A 8 17.22 13.71 12.05
N TYR A 9 16.36 13.00 12.78
CA TYR A 9 14.98 13.42 13.09
C TYR A 9 14.52 12.90 14.47
N PRO A 10 13.82 13.72 15.27
CA PRO A 10 14.37 14.54 16.36
C PRO A 10 15.25 13.80 17.40
N SER A 11 15.26 12.46 17.45
CA SER A 11 16.15 11.66 18.32
C SER A 11 16.77 10.42 17.65
N GLU A 12 16.43 10.13 16.39
CA GLU A 12 16.85 8.92 15.67
C GLU A 12 17.41 9.25 14.27
N ARG A 13 18.15 8.29 13.69
CA ARG A 13 18.79 8.41 12.37
C ARG A 13 18.05 7.53 11.37
N PHE A 14 17.43 8.15 10.37
CA PHE A 14 16.74 7.45 9.30
C PHE A 14 17.46 7.65 7.98
N CYS A 15 17.39 6.67 7.08
CA CYS A 15 17.83 6.94 5.72
C CYS A 15 16.87 7.95 5.07
N SER A 16 17.35 8.79 4.15
CA SER A 16 16.55 9.87 3.55
C SER A 16 15.26 9.35 2.91
N ALA A 17 15.29 8.15 2.31
CA ALA A 17 14.12 7.52 1.72
C ALA A 17 13.09 7.07 2.77
N HIS A 18 13.53 6.54 3.92
CA HIS A 18 12.63 6.20 5.03
C HIS A 18 11.97 7.47 5.58
N HIS A 19 12.78 8.49 5.89
CA HIS A 19 12.26 9.76 6.40
C HIS A 19 11.25 10.41 5.43
N PHE A 20 11.56 10.44 4.13
CA PHE A 20 10.65 11.01 3.13
C PHE A 20 9.30 10.29 3.09
N ARG A 21 9.30 8.95 3.18
CA ARG A 21 8.05 8.17 3.22
C ARG A 21 7.24 8.45 4.48
N MET A 22 7.88 8.46 5.65
CA MET A 22 7.20 8.81 6.91
C MET A 22 6.47 10.16 6.80
N MET A 23 7.15 11.18 6.28
CA MET A 23 6.58 12.53 6.12
C MET A 23 5.49 12.60 5.04
N THR A 24 5.69 11.92 3.90
CA THR A 24 4.74 11.95 2.78
C THR A 24 3.45 11.22 3.12
N TYR A 25 3.54 10.10 3.85
CA TYR A 25 2.40 9.25 4.16
C TYR A 25 1.80 9.48 5.55
N SER A 26 2.40 10.37 6.34
CA SER A 26 2.03 10.68 7.72
C SER A 26 1.98 9.41 8.60
N ILE A 27 3.02 8.59 8.51
CA ILE A 27 3.18 7.33 9.27
C ILE A 27 4.45 7.35 10.13
N SER A 28 4.44 6.64 11.26
CA SER A 28 5.61 6.43 12.10
C SER A 28 6.61 5.44 11.48
N ALA A 29 7.81 5.36 12.06
CA ALA A 29 8.82 4.38 11.66
C ALA A 29 8.31 2.94 11.84
N SER A 30 7.75 2.62 13.01
CA SER A 30 7.17 1.30 13.29
C SER A 30 6.03 0.94 12.34
N GLN A 31 5.16 1.91 12.03
CA GLN A 31 4.11 1.75 11.04
C GLN A 31 4.67 1.45 9.65
N GLN A 32 5.73 2.17 9.24
CA GLN A 32 6.38 1.92 7.97
C GLN A 32 7.02 0.53 7.91
N GLU A 33 7.69 0.08 8.97
CA GLU A 33 8.30 -1.26 9.07
C GLU A 33 7.26 -2.38 8.93
N VAL A 34 6.13 -2.26 9.64
CA VAL A 34 5.04 -3.23 9.49
C VAL A 34 4.51 -3.17 8.05
N LEU A 35 4.18 -1.99 7.55
CA LEU A 35 3.61 -1.81 6.22
C LEU A 35 4.47 -2.43 5.09
N VAL A 36 5.79 -2.26 5.13
CA VAL A 36 6.70 -2.80 4.11
C VAL A 36 7.05 -4.26 4.31
N SER A 37 6.74 -4.85 5.46
CA SER A 37 6.94 -6.28 5.73
C SER A 37 5.66 -7.12 5.52
N LEU A 38 4.50 -6.48 5.41
CA LEU A 38 3.25 -7.17 5.08
C LEU A 38 3.38 -8.03 3.81
N PHE A 39 2.81 -9.23 3.85
CA PHE A 39 2.90 -10.22 2.78
C PHE A 39 4.35 -10.50 2.37
N ASP A 40 5.24 -10.65 3.33
CA ASP A 40 6.68 -10.89 3.12
C ASP A 40 7.33 -9.82 2.21
N GLY A 41 6.84 -8.58 2.31
CA GLY A 41 7.29 -7.46 1.48
C GLY A 41 6.85 -7.53 0.02
N GLN A 42 5.87 -8.37 -0.31
CA GLN A 42 5.31 -8.50 -1.65
C GLN A 42 4.13 -7.55 -1.88
N CYS A 43 3.92 -7.23 -3.16
CA CYS A 43 2.79 -6.45 -3.64
C CYS A 43 1.47 -7.04 -3.16
N TYR A 44 0.61 -6.22 -2.53
CA TYR A 44 -0.67 -6.69 -2.03
C TYR A 44 -1.51 -7.38 -3.10
N ILE A 45 -1.62 -6.78 -4.29
CA ILE A 45 -2.50 -7.27 -5.36
C ILE A 45 -1.98 -8.55 -6.00
N CYS A 46 -0.73 -8.55 -6.49
CA CYS A 46 -0.25 -9.68 -7.31
C CYS A 46 0.52 -10.75 -6.53
N LYS A 47 0.98 -10.46 -5.30
CA LYS A 47 1.80 -11.35 -4.45
C LYS A 47 3.02 -11.99 -5.15
N ALA A 48 3.46 -11.42 -6.28
CA ALA A 48 4.49 -12.02 -7.14
C ALA A 48 5.72 -11.12 -7.31
N LYS A 49 5.63 -9.85 -6.91
CA LYS A 49 6.71 -8.86 -7.02
C LYS A 49 6.86 -8.13 -5.71
N ALA A 50 8.05 -7.61 -5.43
CA ALA A 50 8.29 -6.74 -4.28
C ALA A 50 7.34 -5.54 -4.29
N GLY A 51 6.77 -5.24 -3.12
CA GLY A 51 6.05 -4.00 -2.86
C GLY A 51 7.06 -2.86 -2.73
N THR A 52 6.94 -1.85 -3.58
CA THR A 52 7.88 -0.72 -3.61
C THR A 52 7.20 0.61 -3.31
N ASP A 53 5.91 0.71 -3.60
CA ASP A 53 5.12 1.93 -3.58
C ASP A 53 4.04 1.82 -2.51
N ILE A 54 4.01 2.78 -1.59
CA ILE A 54 2.92 2.89 -0.61
C ILE A 54 1.72 3.48 -1.34
N ASP A 55 0.60 2.77 -1.27
CA ASP A 55 -0.64 3.13 -1.92
C ASP A 55 -1.67 3.61 -0.87
N HIS A 56 -2.49 4.58 -1.26
CA HIS A 56 -3.49 5.19 -0.41
C HIS A 56 -4.76 5.56 -1.17
N ASP A 57 -5.87 5.65 -0.46
CA ASP A 57 -7.16 6.07 -1.01
C ASP A 57 -7.19 7.58 -1.29
N HIS A 58 -7.24 7.95 -2.58
CA HIS A 58 -7.28 9.35 -3.02
C HIS A 58 -8.64 10.03 -2.78
N ALA A 59 -9.71 9.28 -2.50
CA ALA A 59 -11.01 9.87 -2.14
C ALA A 59 -11.04 10.35 -0.68
N CYS A 60 -10.11 9.91 0.16
CA CYS A 60 -10.12 10.19 1.60
C CYS A 60 -9.67 11.61 1.96
N CYS A 61 -8.68 12.19 1.27
CA CYS A 61 -8.17 13.52 1.58
C CYS A 61 -7.50 14.22 0.39
N ASP A 62 -7.67 15.54 0.27
CA ASP A 62 -7.09 16.39 -0.78
C ASP A 62 -5.61 16.77 -0.53
N ARG A 63 -4.82 15.83 0.03
CA ARG A 63 -3.39 16.04 0.29
C ARG A 63 -2.58 15.50 -0.88
N LYS A 64 -1.44 16.14 -1.18
CA LYS A 64 -0.45 15.60 -2.13
C LYS A 64 0.16 14.25 -1.69
N GLY A 65 0.01 13.89 -0.42
CA GLY A 65 0.39 12.60 0.15
C GLY A 65 -0.77 12.03 0.95
N SER A 66 -0.50 11.30 2.02
CA SER A 66 -1.53 10.65 2.84
C SER A 66 -1.75 11.35 4.17
N CYS A 67 -2.99 11.27 4.69
CA CYS A 67 -3.33 11.69 6.06
C CYS A 67 -2.95 10.65 7.14
N GLY A 68 -2.28 9.56 6.76
CA GLY A 68 -1.92 8.42 7.61
C GLY A 68 -3.03 7.37 7.72
N LYS A 69 -4.30 7.80 7.64
CA LYS A 69 -5.47 6.93 7.79
C LYS A 69 -5.93 6.27 6.48
N CYS A 70 -5.57 6.87 5.35
CA CYS A 70 -5.95 6.42 4.02
C CYS A 70 -4.97 5.42 3.39
N VAL A 71 -3.87 5.09 4.07
CA VAL A 71 -2.91 4.08 3.59
C VAL A 71 -3.59 2.72 3.48
N ARG A 72 -3.51 2.10 2.30
CA ARG A 72 -4.10 0.78 2.02
C ARG A 72 -3.08 -0.35 2.09
N GLY A 73 -1.87 -0.13 1.58
CA GLY A 73 -0.84 -1.17 1.54
C GLY A 73 0.36 -0.79 0.68
N VAL A 74 1.23 -1.76 0.41
CA VAL A 74 2.35 -1.61 -0.51
C VAL A 74 2.10 -2.41 -1.78
N LEU A 75 2.29 -1.76 -2.93
CA LEU A 75 2.12 -2.35 -4.25
C LEU A 75 3.45 -2.34 -5.01
N CYS A 76 3.59 -3.25 -5.97
CA CYS A 76 4.63 -3.10 -7.00
C CYS A 76 4.23 -2.00 -7.98
N GLY A 77 5.21 -1.38 -8.64
CA GLY A 77 4.94 -0.28 -9.58
C GLY A 77 3.98 -0.62 -10.72
N SER A 78 3.90 -1.88 -11.16
CA SER A 78 2.93 -2.31 -12.19
C SER A 78 1.49 -2.29 -11.68
N CYS A 79 1.25 -2.80 -10.47
CA CYS A 79 -0.08 -2.82 -9.87
C CYS A 79 -0.50 -1.42 -9.43
N ASN A 80 0.42 -0.63 -8.87
CA ASN A 80 0.15 0.76 -8.52
C ASN A 80 -0.28 1.58 -9.75
N ARG A 81 0.47 1.45 -10.86
CA ARG A 81 0.11 2.12 -12.12
C ARG A 81 -1.22 1.65 -12.69
N LEU A 82 -1.54 0.36 -12.57
CA LEU A 82 -2.85 -0.15 -12.98
C LEU A 82 -3.97 0.61 -12.27
N LEU A 83 -3.90 0.77 -10.95
CA LEU A 83 -4.91 1.50 -10.17
C LEU A 83 -5.05 2.96 -10.65
N GLY A 84 -3.93 3.64 -10.88
CA GLY A 84 -3.94 5.00 -11.45
C GLY A 84 -4.59 5.08 -12.84
N VAL A 85 -4.30 4.12 -13.73
CA VAL A 85 -4.89 4.07 -15.09
C VAL A 85 -6.40 3.83 -15.03
N VAL A 86 -6.86 2.95 -14.14
CA VAL A 86 -8.30 2.69 -13.95
C VAL A 86 -8.98 3.73 -13.08
N GLY A 87 -8.23 4.71 -12.55
CA GLY A 87 -8.76 5.75 -11.66
C GLY A 87 -9.46 5.15 -10.44
N GLU A 88 -8.93 4.05 -9.91
CA GLU A 88 -9.47 3.36 -8.73
C GLU A 88 -10.96 2.94 -8.84
N SER A 89 -11.45 2.77 -10.07
CA SER A 89 -12.83 2.37 -10.32
C SER A 89 -12.97 0.85 -10.35
N VAL A 90 -13.72 0.30 -9.38
CA VAL A 90 -14.12 -1.11 -9.33
C VAL A 90 -14.86 -1.52 -10.61
N ASP A 91 -15.76 -0.68 -11.13
CA ASP A 91 -16.48 -0.96 -12.37
C ASP A 91 -15.55 -1.12 -13.58
N ARG A 92 -14.51 -0.28 -13.68
CA ARG A 92 -13.52 -0.38 -14.76
C ARG A 92 -12.70 -1.66 -14.64
N LEU A 93 -12.35 -2.08 -13.42
CA LEU A 93 -11.68 -3.36 -13.19
C LEU A 93 -12.57 -4.56 -13.54
N ASN A 94 -13.85 -4.55 -13.15
CA ASN A 94 -14.81 -5.60 -13.50
C ASN A 94 -14.98 -5.73 -15.02
N LYS A 95 -15.03 -4.60 -15.74
CA LYS A 95 -15.00 -4.62 -17.22
C LYS A 95 -13.73 -5.24 -17.77
N LEU A 96 -12.58 -5.06 -17.12
CA LEU A 96 -11.33 -5.68 -17.53
C LEU A 96 -11.31 -7.19 -17.24
N VAL A 97 -11.88 -7.65 -16.12
CA VAL A 97 -12.06 -9.09 -15.83
C VAL A 97 -12.81 -9.77 -16.99
N ALA A 98 -13.92 -9.18 -17.44
CA ALA A 98 -14.71 -9.72 -18.54
C ALA A 98 -13.99 -9.67 -19.90
N ARG A 99 -13.20 -8.62 -20.17
CA ARG A 99 -12.55 -8.40 -21.48
C ARG A 99 -11.18 -9.07 -21.63
N LYS A 100 -10.53 -9.42 -20.53
CA LYS A 100 -9.15 -9.91 -20.46
C LYS A 100 -9.05 -11.07 -19.48
N PRO A 101 -9.65 -12.24 -19.80
CA PRO A 101 -9.71 -13.39 -18.91
C PRO A 101 -8.32 -13.90 -18.52
N GLU A 102 -7.31 -13.74 -19.40
CA GLU A 102 -5.92 -14.10 -19.14
C GLU A 102 -5.27 -13.30 -17.99
N ARG A 103 -5.88 -12.17 -17.61
CA ARG A 103 -5.46 -11.33 -16.49
C ARG A 103 -6.54 -11.19 -15.41
N ALA A 104 -7.65 -11.92 -15.50
CA ALA A 104 -8.79 -11.80 -14.61
C ALA A 104 -8.38 -11.89 -13.13
N ALA A 105 -7.50 -12.84 -12.77
CA ALA A 105 -7.03 -12.99 -11.40
C ALA A 105 -6.42 -11.69 -10.81
N ILE A 106 -5.62 -10.97 -11.60
CA ILE A 106 -5.01 -9.70 -11.15
C ILE A 106 -6.07 -8.62 -11.00
N TYR A 107 -7.02 -8.53 -11.93
CA TYR A 107 -8.08 -7.51 -11.87
C TYR A 107 -9.05 -7.78 -10.73
N SER A 108 -9.44 -9.03 -10.50
CA SER A 108 -10.26 -9.42 -9.35
C SER A 108 -9.54 -9.15 -8.03
N ALA A 109 -8.24 -9.46 -7.93
CA ALA A 109 -7.45 -9.12 -6.74
C ALA A 109 -7.36 -7.60 -6.51
N ALA A 110 -7.29 -6.80 -7.59
CA ALA A 110 -7.34 -5.34 -7.49
C ALA A 110 -8.70 -4.82 -7.01
N VAL A 111 -9.80 -5.46 -7.42
CA VAL A 111 -11.15 -5.14 -6.91
C VAL A 111 -11.21 -5.39 -5.41
N THR A 112 -10.83 -6.60 -4.97
CA THR A 112 -10.80 -6.94 -3.54
C THR A 112 -9.92 -5.98 -2.75
N TYR A 113 -8.77 -5.58 -3.31
CA TYR A 113 -7.88 -4.61 -2.69
C TYR A 113 -8.54 -3.24 -2.49
N LEU A 114 -9.20 -2.70 -3.52
CA LEU A 114 -9.90 -1.41 -3.43
C LEU A 114 -11.07 -1.48 -2.44
N GLU A 115 -11.85 -2.56 -2.47
CA GLU A 115 -13.01 -2.75 -1.58
C GLU A 115 -12.59 -2.91 -0.11
N ALA A 116 -11.56 -3.71 0.17
CA ALA A 116 -10.98 -3.84 1.51
C ALA A 116 -10.46 -2.47 2.01
N GLY A 117 -9.89 -1.70 1.09
CA GLY A 117 -9.35 -0.37 1.33
C GLY A 117 -10.35 0.79 1.35
N ALA A 118 -11.64 0.57 1.13
CA ALA A 118 -12.62 1.66 1.00
C ALA A 118 -13.14 2.20 2.35
N GLY A 119 -12.87 3.48 2.68
CA GLY A 119 -13.38 4.18 3.88
C GLY A 119 -12.28 4.60 4.88
N ARG A 120 -12.64 5.09 6.08
CA ARG A 120 -11.66 5.62 7.08
C ARG A 120 -10.94 4.53 7.91
N ASP A 121 -9.80 4.90 8.52
CA ASP A 121 -8.99 4.14 9.49
C ASP A 121 -8.49 2.75 9.00
N ARG A 122 -8.22 2.63 7.70
CA ARG A 122 -7.84 1.38 7.02
C ARG A 122 -6.56 0.77 7.52
N PHE A 123 -5.58 1.63 7.78
CA PHE A 123 -4.27 1.19 8.19
C PHE A 123 -4.30 0.50 9.57
N ALA A 124 -5.16 0.95 10.48
CA ALA A 124 -5.35 0.28 11.77
C ALA A 124 -5.94 -1.14 11.60
N LYS A 125 -6.90 -1.30 10.69
CA LYS A 125 -7.48 -2.61 10.36
C LYS A 125 -6.43 -3.56 9.79
N LEU A 126 -5.63 -3.07 8.84
CA LEU A 126 -4.53 -3.81 8.23
C LEU A 126 -3.50 -4.31 9.27
N LEU A 127 -3.13 -3.44 10.21
CA LEU A 127 -2.21 -3.79 11.30
C LEU A 127 -2.82 -4.85 12.24
N SER A 128 -4.11 -4.73 12.57
CA SER A 128 -4.78 -5.70 13.43
C SER A 128 -4.88 -7.09 12.80
N GLU A 129 -5.16 -7.19 11.50
CA GLU A 129 -5.24 -8.47 10.77
C GLU A 129 -3.86 -9.13 10.65
N ALA A 130 -2.79 -8.34 10.48
CA ALA A 130 -1.42 -8.85 10.44
C ALA A 130 -0.97 -9.42 11.80
N GLN A 131 -1.31 -8.75 12.91
CA GLN A 131 -0.96 -9.20 14.26
C GLN A 131 -1.61 -10.54 14.64
N VAL A 132 -2.83 -10.83 14.16
CA VAL A 132 -3.51 -12.11 14.39
C VAL A 132 -2.81 -13.28 13.70
N SER A 133 -2.21 -13.05 12.52
CA SER A 133 -1.48 -14.08 11.77
C SER A 133 -0.09 -14.41 12.33
N SER A 134 0.50 -13.50 13.12
CA SER A 134 1.79 -13.72 13.79
C SER A 134 1.70 -14.45 15.14
N GLY A 135 0.49 -14.70 15.65
CA GLY A 135 0.25 -15.37 16.94
C GLY A 135 0.12 -16.90 16.87
N ALA A 136 0.24 -17.50 15.69
CA ALA A 136 0.29 -18.95 15.51
C ALA A 136 1.74 -19.41 15.35
N ARG A 137 2.45 -19.55 16.47
CA ARG A 137 3.63 -20.41 16.59
C ARG A 137 3.53 -21.22 17.87
#